data_AF-A0A151T6W9-F1
#
_entry.id   AF-A0A151T6W9-F1
#
_cell.length_a   1.000
_cell.length_b   1.000
_cell.length_c   1.000
_cell.angle_alpha   90.00
_cell.angle_beta   90.00
_cell.angle_gamma   90.00
#
_symmetry.space_group_name_H-M   'P 1'
#
loop_
_entity.id
_entity.type
_entity.pdbx_description
1 polymer ?
#
loop_
_entity_poly.entity_id
_entity_poly.type
_entity_poly.pdbx_seq_one_letter_code
_entity_poly.pdbx_strand_id
1 'polypeptide(L)'
;MVPLPLSQGVLLSLLQQLSCDISSETPRKLAWMTDVAAAINPADPRIAAHVRRILDQVYRTLGHQRTLPTTSPSEASTIRLLMHVINSVLLSCK
;
A
#
# COMPACT_ATOMS: atom_id res chain seq x y z
N MET A 1 -3.85 -27.54 1.89
CA MET A 1 -4.67 -26.67 2.76
C MET A 1 -4.29 -25.23 2.44
N VAL A 2 -5.18 -24.46 1.81
CA VAL A 2 -4.91 -23.04 1.51
C VAL A 2 -5.14 -22.25 2.79
N PRO A 3 -4.17 -21.45 3.28
CA PRO A 3 -4.37 -20.65 4.48
C PRO A 3 -5.52 -19.67 4.26
N LEU A 4 -6.32 -19.43 5.30
CA LEU A 4 -7.39 -18.46 5.25
C LEU A 4 -6.79 -17.07 4.94
N PRO A 5 -7.39 -16.28 4.03
CA PRO A 5 -6.91 -14.94 3.74
C PRO A 5 -6.96 -14.08 5.00
N LEU A 6 -5.98 -13.17 5.14
CA LEU A 6 -5.95 -12.18 6.22
C LEU A 6 -7.19 -11.29 6.17
N SER A 7 -7.62 -10.80 7.34
CA SER A 7 -8.75 -9.89 7.42
C SER A 7 -8.42 -8.54 6.78
N GLN A 8 -9.44 -7.84 6.26
CA GLN A 8 -9.26 -6.53 5.62
C GLN A 8 -8.65 -5.49 6.57
N GLY A 9 -9.00 -5.54 7.87
CA GLY A 9 -8.37 -4.69 8.88
C GLY A 9 -6.89 -4.99 9.04
N VAL A 10 -6.50 -6.27 9.08
CA VAL A 10 -5.08 -6.67 9.17
C VAL A 10 -4.32 -6.25 7.92
N LEU A 11 -4.87 -6.44 6.72
CA LEU A 11 -4.26 -6.01 5.48
C LEU A 11 -4.05 -4.49 5.46
N LEU A 12 -5.06 -3.72 5.86
CA LEU A 12 -4.96 -2.26 5.88
C LEU A 12 -3.93 -1.76 6.90
N SER A 13 -3.89 -2.33 8.10
CA SER A 13 -2.87 -2.01 9.11
C SER A 13 -1.47 -2.42 8.67
N LEU A 14 -1.33 -3.57 8.01
CA LEU A 14 -0.06 -4.04 7.46
C LEU A 14 0.45 -3.08 6.38
N LEU A 15 -0.40 -2.65 5.44
CA LEU A 15 -0.04 -1.67 4.42
C LEU A 15 0.43 -0.35 5.05
N GLN A 16 -0.28 0.12 6.07
CA GLN A 16 0.09 1.32 6.82
C GLN A 16 1.48 1.16 7.46
N GLN A 17 1.72 0.05 8.17
CA GLN A 17 2.97 -0.21 8.88
C GLN A 17 4.16 -0.34 7.92
N LEU A 18 3.99 -1.02 6.78
CA LEU A 18 5.01 -1.13 5.74
C LEU A 18 5.38 0.23 5.16
N SER A 19 4.40 1.12 5.00
CA SER A 19 4.63 2.46 4.49
C SER A 19 5.39 3.36 5.47
N CYS A 20 5.16 3.23 6.79
CA CYS A 20 5.76 4.11 7.80
C CYS A 20 7.30 4.01 7.85
N ASP A 21 7.85 2.81 7.66
CA ASP A 21 9.30 2.55 7.73
C ASP A 21 9.86 2.09 6.37
N ILE A 22 9.28 2.57 5.28
CA ILE A 22 9.60 2.08 3.92
C ILE A 22 11.07 2.28 3.50
N SER A 23 11.82 3.17 4.16
CA SER A 23 13.25 3.40 3.89
C SER A 23 14.16 2.22 4.24
N SER A 24 13.72 1.31 5.09
CA SER A 24 14.47 0.10 5.48
C SER A 24 13.92 -1.12 4.75
N GLU A 25 14.76 -1.94 4.12
CA GLU A 25 14.35 -3.11 3.33
C GLU A 25 13.33 -2.77 2.20
N THR A 26 13.48 -1.58 1.61
CA THR A 26 12.62 -1.01 0.56
C THR A 26 12.14 -2.03 -0.49
N PRO A 27 12.99 -2.82 -1.17
CA PRO A 27 12.52 -3.71 -2.23
C PRO A 27 11.58 -4.81 -1.73
N ARG A 28 11.83 -5.34 -0.54
CA ARG A 28 10.96 -6.36 0.09
C ARG A 28 9.64 -5.75 0.53
N LYS A 29 9.70 -4.57 1.16
CA LYS A 29 8.50 -3.86 1.61
C LYS A 29 7.61 -3.47 0.43
N LEU A 30 8.19 -2.99 -0.68
CA LEU A 30 7.43 -2.68 -1.89
C LEU A 30 6.72 -3.92 -2.45
N ALA A 31 7.38 -5.08 -2.49
CA ALA A 31 6.76 -6.33 -2.95
C ALA A 31 5.54 -6.69 -2.08
N TRP A 32 5.70 -6.69 -0.76
CA TRP A 32 4.59 -6.97 0.17
C TRP A 32 3.48 -5.92 0.08
N MET A 33 3.81 -4.63 -0.07
CA MET A 33 2.80 -3.59 -0.24
C MET A 33 1.99 -3.79 -1.52
N THR A 34 2.60 -4.26 -2.61
CA THR A 34 1.88 -4.62 -3.84
C THR A 34 0.89 -5.76 -3.62
N ASP A 35 1.32 -6.85 -2.98
CA ASP A 35 0.46 -7.99 -2.69
C ASP A 35 -0.70 -7.60 -1.76
N VAL A 36 -0.41 -6.82 -0.72
CA VAL A 36 -1.42 -6.34 0.23
C VAL A 36 -2.40 -5.39 -0.43
N ALA A 37 -1.92 -4.43 -1.24
CA ALA A 37 -2.79 -3.48 -1.94
C ALA A 37 -3.74 -4.18 -2.92
N ALA A 38 -3.30 -5.25 -3.59
CA ALA A 38 -4.13 -6.06 -4.47
C ALA A 38 -5.22 -6.85 -3.72
N ALA A 39 -5.00 -7.16 -2.43
CA ALA A 39 -5.94 -7.90 -1.59
C ALA A 39 -6.93 -7.00 -0.81
N ILE A 40 -6.75 -5.68 -0.84
CA ILE A 40 -7.64 -4.74 -0.17
C ILE A 40 -8.96 -4.62 -0.95
N ASN A 41 -10.06 -4.85 -0.24
CA ASN A 41 -11.41 -4.59 -0.71
C ASN A 41 -11.94 -3.31 -0.02
N PRO A 42 -11.96 -2.15 -0.70
CA PRO A 42 -12.38 -0.89 -0.10
C PRO A 42 -13.87 -0.84 0.30
N ALA A 43 -14.69 -1.74 -0.25
CA ALA A 43 -16.11 -1.84 0.08
C ALA A 43 -16.38 -2.66 1.36
N ASP A 44 -15.35 -3.24 2.00
CA ASP A 44 -15.54 -3.97 3.25
C ASP A 44 -15.91 -2.98 4.39
N PRO A 45 -17.08 -3.15 5.04
CA PRO A 45 -17.58 -2.23 6.06
C PRO A 45 -16.65 -2.11 7.28
N ARG A 46 -15.80 -3.11 7.54
CA ARG A 46 -14.85 -3.09 8.66
C ARG A 46 -13.75 -2.06 8.48
N ILE A 47 -13.42 -1.71 7.24
CA ILE A 47 -12.36 -0.75 6.92
C ILE A 47 -12.83 0.51 6.21
N ALA A 48 -14.08 0.56 5.75
CA ALA A 48 -14.63 1.67 4.98
C ALA A 48 -14.39 3.05 5.62
N ALA A 49 -14.47 3.15 6.95
CA ALA A 49 -14.24 4.40 7.69
C ALA A 49 -12.76 4.86 7.73
N HIS A 50 -11.81 3.98 7.43
CA HIS A 50 -10.38 4.21 7.59
C HIS A 50 -9.56 4.06 6.31
N VAL A 51 -10.05 3.28 5.36
CA VAL A 51 -9.35 2.89 4.13
C VAL A 51 -8.86 4.10 3.36
N ARG A 52 -9.72 5.10 3.14
CA ARG A 52 -9.37 6.32 2.41
C ARG A 52 -8.20 7.07 3.05
N ARG A 53 -8.33 7.39 4.35
CA ARG A 53 -7.29 8.12 5.09
C ARG A 53 -5.95 7.40 5.06
N ILE A 54 -5.96 6.08 5.24
CA ILE A 54 -4.74 5.27 5.26
C ILE A 54 -4.11 5.22 3.87
N LEU A 55 -4.90 4.98 2.82
CA LEU A 55 -4.40 4.95 1.45
C LEU A 55 -3.85 6.32 1.00
N ASP A 56 -4.50 7.42 1.36
CA ASP A 56 -3.98 8.78 1.12
C ASP A 56 -2.62 9.00 1.82
N GLN A 57 -2.47 8.55 3.07
CA GLN A 57 -1.21 8.62 3.80
C GLN A 57 -0.12 7.80 3.08
N VAL A 58 -0.40 6.55 2.73
CA VAL A 58 0.54 5.66 2.05
C VAL A 58 0.97 6.26 0.71
N TYR A 59 0.03 6.81 -0.07
CA TYR A 59 0.32 7.45 -1.36
C TYR A 59 1.31 8.62 -1.21
N ARG A 60 1.14 9.46 -0.18
CA ARG A 60 2.06 10.57 0.12
C ARG A 60 3.45 10.07 0.51
N THR A 61 3.53 9.05 1.36
CA THR A 61 4.82 8.48 1.79
C THR A 61 5.57 7.85 0.62
N LEU A 62 4.88 7.11 -0.24
CA LEU A 62 5.44 6.55 -1.47
C LEU A 62 5.92 7.64 -2.44
N GLY A 63 5.12 8.69 -2.60
CA GLY A 63 5.49 9.87 -3.39
C GLY A 63 6.79 10.50 -2.89
N HIS A 64 6.94 10.65 -1.58
CA HIS A 64 8.16 11.17 -0.96
C HIS A 64 9.37 10.24 -1.21
N GLN A 65 9.24 8.94 -0.94
CA GLN A 65 10.32 7.97 -1.16
C GLN A 65 10.83 7.97 -2.60
N ARG A 66 9.91 8.06 -3.56
CA ARG A 66 10.27 8.12 -4.98
C ARG A 66 11.15 9.32 -5.33
N THR A 67 11.02 10.44 -4.60
CA THR A 67 11.82 11.65 -4.83
C THR A 67 13.18 11.62 -4.15
N LEU A 68 13.43 10.66 -3.26
CA LEU A 68 14.72 10.55 -2.58
C LEU A 68 15.81 10.08 -3.55
N PRO A 69 17.04 10.64 -3.47
CA PRO A 69 18.15 10.27 -4.34
C PRO A 69 18.67 8.84 -4.07
N THR A 70 18.32 8.25 -2.93
CA THR A 70 18.68 6.88 -2.54
C THR A 70 17.82 5.82 -3.22
N THR A 71 16.73 6.21 -3.88
CA THR A 71 15.78 5.29 -4.50
C THR A 71 16.27 4.86 -5.87
N SER A 72 16.42 3.56 -6.07
CA SER A 72 16.86 3.00 -7.35
C SER A 72 15.79 3.14 -8.45
N PRO A 73 16.16 3.10 -9.74
CA PRO A 73 15.19 3.19 -10.84
C PRO A 73 14.13 2.08 -10.85
N SER A 74 14.49 0.87 -10.39
CA SER A 74 13.57 -0.25 -10.25
C SER A 74 12.55 0.01 -9.15
N GLU A 75 13.00 0.43 -7.96
CA GLU A 75 12.12 0.81 -6.85
C GLU A 75 11.20 1.96 -7.24
N ALA A 76 11.71 2.99 -7.92
CA ALA A 76 10.89 4.09 -8.42
C ALA A 76 9.79 3.63 -9.39
N SER A 77 10.04 2.58 -10.17
CA SER A 77 9.05 1.98 -11.08
C SER A 77 7.99 1.20 -10.31
N THR A 78 8.40 0.39 -9.34
CA THR A 78 7.48 -0.35 -8.45
C THR A 78 6.62 0.61 -7.62
N ILE A 79 7.21 1.68 -7.09
CA ILE A 79 6.49 2.73 -6.35
C ILE A 79 5.42 3.38 -7.23
N ARG A 80 5.73 3.71 -8.49
CA ARG A 80 4.75 4.25 -9.44
C ARG A 80 3.57 3.31 -9.66
N LEU A 81 3.85 2.02 -9.86
CA LEU A 81 2.80 1.01 -10.05
C LEU A 81 1.91 0.91 -8.81
N LEU A 82 2.52 0.85 -7.62
CA LEU A 82 1.80 0.79 -6.35
C LEU A 82 0.92 2.03 -6.11
N MET A 83 1.45 3.22 -6.39
CA MET A 83 0.67 4.47 -6.34
C MET A 83 -0.54 4.43 -7.28
N HIS A 84 -0.40 3.84 -8.47
CA HIS A 84 -1.50 3.67 -9.41
C HIS A 84 -2.58 2.71 -8.89
N VAL A 85 -2.17 1.56 -8.33
CA VAL A 85 -3.10 0.60 -7.70
C VAL A 85 -3.85 1.26 -6.54
N ILE A 86 -3.16 1.96 -5.65
CA ILE A 86 -3.77 2.69 -4.54
C ILE A 86 -4.80 3.71 -5.06
N ASN A 87 -4.46 4.46 -6.10
CA ASN A 87 -5.38 5.43 -6.69
C ASN A 87 -6.63 4.77 -7.28
N SER A 88 -6.49 3.60 -7.92
CA SER A 88 -7.62 2.81 -8.42
C SER A 88 -8.55 2.33 -7.29
N VAL A 89 -7.97 1.87 -6.18
CA VAL A 89 -8.72 1.48 -4.97
C VAL A 89 -9.44 2.69 -4.35
N LEU A 90 -8.77 3.84 -4.26
CA LEU A 90 -9.36 5.09 -3.78
C LEU A 90 -10.55 5.54 -4.63
N LEU A 91 -10.47 5.44 -5.95
CA LEU A 91 -11.59 5.75 -6.86
C LEU A 91 -12.79 4.80 -6.68
N SER A 92 -12.53 3.60 -6.16
CA SER A 92 -13.56 2.59 -5.87
C SER A 92 -14.23 2.79 -4.49
N CYS A 93 -13.67 3.65 -3.64
CA CYS A 93 -14.28 4.07 -2.37
C CYS A 93 -15.38 5.12 -2.66
N LYS A 94 -16.56 4.68 -3.09
CA LYS A 94 -17.75 5.53 -3.27
C LYS A 94 -18.64 5.53 -2.03
#